data_AF-A0A935SRM1-F1
#
_entry.id   AF-A0A935SRM1-F1
#
_cell.length_a   1.000
_cell.length_b   1.000
_cell.length_c   1.000
_cell.angle_alpha   90.00
_cell.angle_beta   90.00
_cell.angle_gamma   90.00
#
_symmetry.space_group_name_H-M   'P 1'
#
loop_
_entity.id
_entity.type
_entity.pdbx_description
1 polymer ?
#
loop_
_entity_poly.entity_id
_entity_poly.type
_entity_poly.pdbx_seq_one_letter_code
_entity_poly.pdbx_strand_id
1 'polypeptide(L)'
;MTVRLTTGGEVEVFVDLLFATSGIEREVIADATELEPFPTILVKLASTASLLAMKVLSADWKICLQDVLEIHQLLEVADLNDIERARELLELISERGYNRSKDLQTELAEYIARFQV
;
A
#
# COMPACT_ATOMS: atom_id res chain seq x y z
N MET A 1 -6.87 10.07 -9.38
CA MET A 1 -8.11 10.81 -9.01
C MET A 1 -8.77 10.06 -7.87
N THR A 2 -9.34 10.76 -6.88
CA THR A 2 -10.06 10.13 -5.75
C THR A 2 -11.49 10.63 -5.73
N VAL A 3 -12.45 9.73 -5.54
CA VAL A 3 -13.85 10.06 -5.30
C VAL A 3 -14.20 9.61 -3.88
N ARG A 4 -14.62 10.57 -3.04
CA ARG A 4 -15.12 10.26 -1.70
C ARG A 4 -16.63 10.09 -1.74
N LEU A 5 -17.10 8.89 -1.41
CA LEU A 5 -18.51 8.60 -1.21
C LEU A 5 -18.86 8.82 0.25
N THR A 6 -20.05 9.36 0.49
CA THR A 6 -20.65 9.47 1.82
C THR A 6 -21.89 8.58 1.87
N THR A 7 -22.13 7.99 3.03
CA THR A 7 -23.34 7.17 3.25
C THR A 7 -24.45 8.05 3.83
N GLY A 8 -25.70 7.77 3.46
CA GLY A 8 -26.89 8.41 4.05
C GLY A 8 -27.50 7.62 5.21
N GLY A 9 -26.73 6.71 5.82
CA GLY A 9 -27.19 5.83 6.90
C GLY A 9 -27.13 6.49 8.28
N GLU A 10 -27.51 5.74 9.33
CA GLU A 10 -27.47 6.23 10.71
C GLU A 10 -26.04 6.52 11.22
N VAL A 11 -25.03 5.86 10.64
CA VAL A 11 -23.61 6.08 10.93
C VAL A 11 -22.93 6.66 9.71
N GLU A 12 -22.18 7.74 9.91
CA GLU A 12 -21.41 8.39 8.85
C GLU A 12 -20.17 7.54 8.50
N VAL A 13 -20.22 6.93 7.32
CA VAL A 13 -19.08 6.20 6.72
C VAL A 13 -18.63 6.91 5.46
N PHE A 14 -17.31 7.12 5.33
CA PHE A 14 -16.65 7.62 4.14
C PHE A 14 -15.97 6.48 3.40
N VAL A 15 -16.17 6.40 2.09
CA VAL A 15 -15.48 5.44 1.22
C VAL A 15 -14.72 6.19 0.14
N ASP A 16 -13.40 6.06 0.14
CA ASP A 16 -12.55 6.63 -0.90
C ASP A 16 -12.30 5.62 -2.02
N LEU A 17 -12.76 5.97 -3.22
CA LEU A 17 -12.46 5.24 -4.45
C LEU A 17 -11.24 5.86 -5.12
N LEU A 18 -10.15 5.09 -5.17
CA LEU A 18 -8.88 5.50 -5.77
C LEU A 18 -8.79 5.02 -7.22
N PHE A 19 -8.47 5.93 -8.14
CA PHE A 19 -8.28 5.63 -9.56
C PHE A 19 -6.90 6.09 -10.03
N ALA A 20 -6.11 5.14 -10.57
CA ALA A 20 -4.81 5.39 -11.19
C ALA A 20 -3.93 6.29 -10.30
N THR A 21 -3.75 5.89 -9.04
CA THR A 21 -3.01 6.64 -8.01
C THR A 21 -1.62 6.09 -7.76
N SER A 22 -1.42 4.78 -7.99
CA SER A 22 -0.13 4.10 -7.84
C SER A 22 0.40 3.54 -9.15
N GLY A 23 -0.47 3.26 -10.14
CA GLY A 23 -0.05 2.66 -11.40
C GLY A 23 0.15 1.14 -11.33
N ILE A 24 -0.22 0.52 -10.21
CA ILE A 24 -0.20 -0.93 -9.98
C ILE A 24 -1.58 -1.49 -9.55
N GLU A 25 -2.67 -0.78 -9.83
CA GLU A 25 -4.01 -1.17 -9.35
C GLU A 25 -4.43 -2.55 -9.84
N ARG A 26 -3.97 -2.98 -11.02
CA ARG A 26 -4.26 -4.33 -11.54
C ARG A 26 -3.55 -5.40 -10.72
N GLU A 27 -2.30 -5.15 -10.38
CA GLU A 27 -1.47 -6.05 -9.57
C GLU A 27 -2.03 -6.15 -8.15
N VAL A 28 -2.47 -5.03 -7.55
CA VAL A 28 -3.13 -5.02 -6.23
C VAL A 28 -4.39 -5.89 -6.22
N ILE A 29 -5.20 -5.84 -7.28
CA ILE A 29 -6.42 -6.66 -7.40
C ILE A 29 -6.07 -8.14 -7.62
N ALA A 30 -5.05 -8.42 -8.44
CA ALA A 30 -4.63 -9.78 -8.76
C ALA A 30 -4.01 -10.50 -7.57
N ASP A 31 -3.22 -9.77 -6.77
CA ASP A 31 -2.50 -10.28 -5.60
C ASP A 31 -3.33 -10.16 -4.31
N ALA A 32 -4.61 -9.80 -4.40
CA ALA A 32 -5.45 -9.55 -3.23
C ALA A 32 -5.69 -10.83 -2.40
N THR A 33 -5.49 -10.72 -1.09
CA THR A 33 -5.68 -11.80 -0.12
C THR A 33 -7.12 -11.80 0.39
N GLU A 34 -7.73 -12.98 0.50
CA GLU A 34 -9.04 -13.14 1.11
C GLU A 34 -8.94 -13.15 2.64
N LEU A 35 -9.82 -12.40 3.30
CA LEU A 35 -9.97 -12.35 4.75
C LEU A 35 -11.43 -12.55 5.10
N GLU A 36 -11.68 -13.32 6.15
CA GLU A 36 -13.01 -13.48 6.75
C GLU A 36 -13.07 -12.74 8.10
N PRO A 37 -13.34 -11.41 8.12
CA PRO A 37 -13.36 -10.64 9.36
C PRO A 37 -14.55 -11.00 10.26
N PHE A 38 -15.63 -11.54 9.68
CA PHE A 38 -16.81 -12.01 10.37
C PHE A 38 -17.30 -13.31 9.73
N PRO A 39 -17.96 -14.21 10.49
CA PRO A 39 -18.46 -15.46 9.94
C PRO A 39 -19.30 -15.22 8.69
N THR A 40 -19.00 -15.97 7.62
CA THR A 40 -19.65 -15.94 6.30
C THR A 40 -19.41 -14.69 5.45
N ILE A 41 -18.60 -13.72 5.91
CA ILE A 41 -18.26 -12.52 5.15
C ILE A 41 -16.82 -12.61 4.68
N LEU A 42 -16.63 -12.88 3.39
CA LEU A 42 -15.32 -12.83 2.73
C LEU A 42 -15.09 -11.47 2.07
N VAL A 43 -13.94 -10.87 2.35
CA VAL A 43 -13.48 -9.62 1.72
C VAL A 43 -12.10 -9.81 1.13
N LYS A 44 -11.83 -9.11 0.03
CA LYS A 44 -10.50 -9.07 -0.59
C LYS A 44 -9.74 -7.85 -0.09
N LEU A 45 -8.55 -8.07 0.45
CA LEU A 45 -7.63 -7.02 0.89
C LEU A 45 -6.39 -7.02 0.01
N ALA A 46 -5.77 -5.86 -0.14
CA ALA A 46 -4.44 -5.79 -0.72
C ALA A 46 -3.46 -6.65 0.11
N SER A 47 -2.56 -7.36 -0.56
CA SER A 47 -1.50 -8.12 0.09
C SER A 47 -0.53 -7.21 0.85
N THR A 48 0.24 -7.78 1.79
CA THR A 48 1.30 -7.07 2.53
C THR A 48 2.27 -6.38 1.57
N ALA A 49 2.75 -7.10 0.54
CA ALA A 49 3.60 -6.54 -0.51
C ALA A 49 2.99 -5.32 -1.23
N SER A 50 1.71 -5.42 -1.61
CA SER A 50 0.98 -4.33 -2.27
C SER A 50 0.82 -3.11 -1.37
N LEU A 51 0.45 -3.32 -0.11
CA LEU A 51 0.33 -2.25 0.88
C LEU A 51 1.68 -1.59 1.11
N LEU A 52 2.75 -2.37 1.27
CA LEU A 52 4.10 -1.85 1.48
C LEU A 52 4.54 -0.97 0.30
N ALA A 53 4.37 -1.44 -0.94
CA ALA A 53 4.70 -0.67 -2.13
C ALA A 53 3.91 0.64 -2.22
N MET A 54 2.59 0.59 -1.96
CA MET A 54 1.75 1.79 -1.97
C MET A 54 2.13 2.79 -0.87
N LYS A 55 2.51 2.29 0.31
CA LYS A 55 2.93 3.15 1.43
C LYS A 55 4.28 3.78 1.19
N VAL A 56 5.26 3.05 0.61
CA VAL A 56 6.54 3.65 0.18
C VAL A 56 6.29 4.76 -0.85
N LEU A 57 5.36 4.56 -1.79
CA LEU A 57 5.03 5.60 -2.77
C LEU A 57 4.47 6.89 -2.14
N SER A 58 3.63 6.78 -1.11
CA SER A 58 2.96 7.94 -0.49
C SER A 58 3.67 8.51 0.73
N ALA A 59 4.55 7.75 1.38
CA ALA A 59 5.25 8.16 2.59
C ALA A 59 6.14 9.38 2.38
N ASP A 60 6.10 10.26 3.37
CA ASP A 60 6.97 11.42 3.49
C ASP A 60 7.07 11.80 4.97
N TRP A 61 8.29 11.95 5.50
CA TRP A 61 8.54 12.23 6.91
C TRP A 61 7.99 13.57 7.41
N LYS A 62 7.75 14.54 6.52
CA LYS A 62 7.28 15.89 6.86
C LYS A 62 5.77 16.02 6.70
N ILE A 63 5.20 15.40 5.68
CA ILE A 63 3.78 15.63 5.31
C ILE A 63 2.89 14.40 5.42
N CYS A 64 3.46 13.19 5.48
CA CYS A 64 2.69 11.95 5.58
C CYS A 64 3.37 10.95 6.52
N LEU A 65 3.61 11.39 7.76
CA LEU A 65 4.27 10.58 8.79
C LEU A 65 3.50 9.28 9.10
N GLN A 66 2.18 9.28 8.95
CA GLN A 66 1.36 8.09 9.17
C GLN A 66 1.77 6.93 8.25
N ASP A 67 2.01 7.19 6.96
CA ASP A 67 2.42 6.13 6.02
C ASP A 67 3.80 5.57 6.38
N VAL A 68 4.69 6.38 6.95
CA VAL A 68 5.97 5.90 7.47
C VAL A 68 5.79 4.93 8.65
N LEU A 69 4.84 5.23 9.56
CA LEU A 69 4.53 4.35 10.68
C LEU A 69 3.86 3.05 10.20
N GLU A 70 3.03 3.13 9.16
CA GLU A 70 2.41 1.94 8.55
C GLU A 70 3.45 1.08 7.83
N ILE A 71 4.46 1.66 7.18
CA ILE A 71 5.60 0.90 6.64
C ILE A 71 6.29 0.10 7.74
N HIS A 72 6.57 0.73 8.89
CA HIS A 72 7.18 0.03 10.02
C HIS A 72 6.34 -1.19 10.45
N GLN A 73 5.03 -1.02 10.64
CA GLN A 73 4.13 -2.11 11.03
C GLN A 73 4.05 -3.22 9.97
N LEU A 74 4.03 -2.86 8.69
CA LEU A 74 4.03 -3.84 7.60
C LEU A 74 5.34 -4.63 7.57
N LEU A 75 6.48 -4.00 7.83
CA LEU A 75 7.77 -4.66 7.90
C LEU A 75 7.91 -5.63 9.09
N GLU A 76 7.14 -5.45 10.17
CA GLU A 76 7.13 -6.39 11.30
C GLU A 76 6.49 -7.75 10.91
N VAL A 77 5.60 -7.76 9.92
CA VAL A 77 4.86 -8.96 9.51
C VAL A 77 5.22 -9.47 8.12
N ALA A 78 5.92 -8.66 7.31
CA ALA A 78 6.35 -9.02 5.97
C ALA A 78 7.43 -10.11 6.00
N ASP A 79 7.24 -11.15 5.19
CA ASP A 79 8.28 -12.14 4.94
C ASP A 79 9.21 -11.72 3.78
N LEU A 80 10.21 -12.56 3.47
CA LEU A 80 11.14 -12.27 2.36
C LEU A 80 10.42 -12.19 1.00
N ASN A 81 9.37 -12.98 0.78
CA ASN A 81 8.62 -12.95 -0.48
C ASN A 81 7.82 -11.66 -0.60
N ASP A 82 7.22 -11.18 0.50
CA ASP A 82 6.53 -9.89 0.55
C ASP A 82 7.47 -8.74 0.19
N ILE A 83 8.71 -8.77 0.70
CA ILE A 83 9.71 -7.74 0.43
C ILE A 83 10.16 -7.79 -1.05
N GLU A 84 10.48 -8.97 -1.58
CA GLU A 84 10.85 -9.08 -3.01
C GLU A 84 9.69 -8.67 -3.92
N ARG A 85 8.47 -9.10 -3.59
CA ARG A 85 7.28 -8.71 -4.37
C ARG A 85 7.03 -7.20 -4.29
N ALA A 86 7.24 -6.57 -3.13
CA ALA A 86 7.15 -5.12 -3.01
C ALA A 86 8.20 -4.40 -3.88
N ARG A 87 9.43 -4.93 -3.99
CA ARG A 87 10.44 -4.38 -4.91
C ARG A 87 10.00 -4.45 -6.36
N GLU A 88 9.47 -5.58 -6.82
CA GLU A 88 8.92 -5.73 -8.18
C GLU A 88 7.80 -4.71 -8.45
N LEU A 89 6.90 -4.53 -7.49
CA LEU A 89 5.81 -3.56 -7.60
C LEU A 89 6.32 -2.11 -7.68
N LEU A 90 7.32 -1.74 -6.87
CA LEU A 90 7.93 -0.40 -6.91
C LEU A 90 8.71 -0.14 -8.20
N GLU A 91 9.31 -1.17 -8.79
CA GLU A 91 9.91 -1.10 -10.12
C GLU A 91 8.84 -0.79 -11.17
N LEU A 92 7.72 -1.54 -11.19
CA LEU A 92 6.60 -1.28 -12.10
C LEU A 92 6.01 0.12 -11.93
N ILE A 93 5.86 0.62 -10.69
CA ILE A 93 5.42 1.99 -10.42
C ILE A 93 6.34 3.00 -11.11
N SER A 94 7.66 2.78 -11.03
CA SER A 94 8.68 3.64 -11.61
C SER A 94 8.70 3.57 -13.14
N GLU A 95 8.67 2.37 -13.71
CA GLU A 95 8.60 2.15 -15.17
C GLU A 95 7.37 2.80 -15.80
N ARG A 96 6.24 2.81 -15.08
CA ARG A 96 4.99 3.43 -15.53
C ARG A 96 4.91 4.93 -15.26
N GLY A 97 5.93 5.51 -14.62
CA GLY A 97 6.02 6.96 -14.36
C GLY A 97 5.17 7.46 -13.19
N TYR A 98 4.76 6.58 -12.28
CA TYR A 98 3.94 6.92 -11.10
C TYR A 98 4.77 7.21 -9.84
N ASN A 99 6.10 7.12 -9.90
CA ASN A 99 7.00 7.24 -8.75
C ASN A 99 7.12 8.64 -8.13
N ARG A 100 6.49 9.67 -8.71
CA ARG A 100 6.45 11.05 -8.16
C ARG A 100 7.85 11.64 -7.91
N SER A 101 8.79 11.34 -8.80
CA SER A 101 10.20 11.75 -8.71
C SER A 101 10.98 11.14 -7.53
N LYS A 102 10.42 10.12 -6.86
CA LYS A 102 11.09 9.37 -5.79
C LYS A 102 11.95 8.25 -6.37
N ASP A 103 13.04 7.91 -5.69
CA ASP A 103 13.76 6.65 -5.89
C ASP A 103 13.18 5.61 -4.93
N LEU A 104 12.18 4.89 -5.41
CA LEU A 104 11.38 3.98 -4.58
C LEU A 104 12.17 2.76 -4.09
N GLN A 105 13.15 2.29 -4.86
CA GLN A 105 13.99 1.15 -4.46
C GLN A 105 14.91 1.55 -3.30
N THR A 106 15.57 2.72 -3.44
CA THR A 106 16.42 3.26 -2.38
C THR A 106 15.60 3.55 -1.12
N GLU A 107 14.41 4.15 -1.24
CA GLU A 107 13.57 4.43 -0.07
C GLU A 107 13.11 3.17 0.67
N LEU A 108 12.68 2.12 -0.05
CA LEU A 108 12.34 0.86 0.61
C LEU A 108 13.55 0.27 1.36
N ALA A 109 14.74 0.31 0.75
CA ALA A 109 15.96 -0.17 1.42
C ALA A 109 16.29 0.64 2.69
N GLU A 110 16.11 1.95 2.66
CA GLU A 110 16.28 2.82 3.84
C GLU A 110 15.27 2.49 4.95
N TYR A 111 14.01 2.23 4.61
CA TYR A 111 13.00 1.82 5.59
C TYR A 111 13.32 0.45 6.20
N ILE A 112 13.72 -0.53 5.39
CA ILE A 112 14.14 -1.86 5.88
C ILE A 112 15.32 -1.72 6.84
N ALA A 113 16.38 -1.01 6.43
CA ALA A 113 17.57 -0.82 7.27
C ALA A 113 17.27 -0.09 8.59
N ARG A 114 16.22 0.75 8.61
CA ARG A 114 15.81 1.49 9.80
C ARG A 114 14.96 0.66 10.77
N PHE A 115 14.12 -0.23 10.25
CA PHE A 115 13.03 -0.84 11.01
C PHE A 115 13.18 -2.35 11.22
N GLN A 116 13.85 -3.08 10.32
CA GLN A 116 14.18 -4.49 10.53
C GLN A 116 15.63 -4.58 11.05
N VAL A 117 15.76 -4.68 12.37
CA VAL A 117 17.02 -5.01 13.08
C VAL A 117 16.97 -6.45 13.56
#